data_AF-A0A1F8ACY4-F1
#
_entry.id   AF-A0A1F8ACY4-F1
#
_cell.length_a   1.000
_cell.length_b   1.000
_cell.length_c   1.000
_cell.angle_alpha   90.00
_cell.angle_beta   90.00
_cell.angle_gamma   90.00
#
_symmetry.space_group_name_H-M   'P 1'
#
loop_
_entity.id
_entity.type
_entity.pdbx_description
1 polymer ?
#
loop_
_entity_poly.entity_id
_entity_poly.type
_entity_poly.pdbx_seq_one_letter_code
_entity_poly.pdbx_strand_id
1 'polypeptide(L)'
;MRIIDVLATVANNGTTSFMRLYRTKSERTPVPIDTILQKPSAYRFVFQNPLDLHKLLEDPDPASVAICQGMKMLRLDLLQHFTDDKLTFMEAATEDSKSVDLRALMENWRNACRNIPRQHGLEELTFDVSSANELCKLHIIRRTIQIISTTLVLKAAQNLRCGIQGAGSLNHMQMRHMQKSLVSR
;
A
#
# COMPACT_ATOMS: atom_id res chain seq x y z
N MET A 1 19.74 2.06 -11.41
CA MET A 1 19.65 2.31 -9.95
C MET A 1 18.94 1.12 -9.32
N ARG A 2 19.46 0.54 -8.23
CA ARG A 2 18.75 -0.54 -7.51
C ARG A 2 17.71 0.11 -6.58
N ILE A 3 16.45 -0.31 -6.70
CA ILE A 3 15.35 0.13 -5.81
C ILE A 3 15.35 -0.80 -4.60
N ILE A 4 15.24 -0.24 -3.40
CA ILE A 4 15.17 -0.99 -2.15
C ILE A 4 13.75 -0.89 -1.58
N ASP A 5 13.09 -2.02 -1.37
CA ASP A 5 11.79 -2.06 -0.69
C ASP A 5 11.99 -1.98 0.83
N VAL A 6 11.27 -1.05 1.47
CA VAL A 6 11.32 -0.82 2.91
C VAL A 6 9.91 -0.81 3.47
N LEU A 7 9.64 -1.68 4.44
CA LEU A 7 8.40 -1.68 5.21
C LEU A 7 8.44 -0.52 6.21
N ALA A 8 7.43 0.34 6.14
CA ALA A 8 7.20 1.40 7.11
C ALA A 8 6.13 0.94 8.11
N THR A 9 6.42 1.11 9.40
CA THR A 9 5.49 0.80 10.51
C THR A 9 5.51 1.94 11.51
N VAL A 10 4.40 2.20 12.18
CA VAL A 10 4.33 3.22 13.22
C VAL A 10 3.89 2.60 14.54
N ALA A 11 4.80 2.62 15.51
CA ALA A 11 4.57 2.10 16.84
C ALA A 11 3.48 2.89 17.60
N ASN A 12 3.00 2.33 18.71
CA ASN A 12 1.94 2.95 19.53
C ASN A 12 2.35 4.30 20.12
N ASN A 13 3.65 4.49 20.35
CA ASN A 13 4.22 5.75 20.82
C ASN A 13 4.46 6.77 19.68
N GLY A 14 3.99 6.49 18.46
CA GLY A 14 4.16 7.35 17.29
C GLY A 14 5.50 7.18 16.57
N THR A 15 6.42 6.35 17.06
CA THR A 15 7.72 6.16 16.40
C THR A 15 7.56 5.41 15.08
N THR A 16 8.02 6.03 13.99
CA THR A 16 8.11 5.38 12.68
C THR A 16 9.37 4.52 12.61
N SER A 17 9.22 3.25 12.22
CA SER A 17 10.33 2.34 11.98
C SER A 17 10.31 1.78 10.57
N PHE A 18 11.52 1.60 10.02
CA PHE A 18 11.75 1.21 8.64
C PHE A 18 12.55 -0.07 8.59
N MET A 19 12.10 -1.04 7.82
CA MET A 19 12.71 -2.36 7.78
C MET A 19 12.88 -2.84 6.34
N ARG A 20 14.08 -3.27 5.98
CA ARG A 20 14.36 -3.78 4.63
C ARG A 20 13.57 -5.05 4.36
N LEU A 21 12.90 -5.09 3.22
CA LEU A 21 12.20 -6.27 2.72
C LEU A 21 13.07 -6.99 1.70
N TYR A 22 13.64 -8.13 2.11
CA TYR A 22 14.28 -9.07 1.20
C TYR A 22 13.28 -10.14 0.79
N ARG A 23 12.84 -10.16 -0.48
CA ARG A 23 11.88 -11.16 -0.98
C ARG A 23 12.39 -12.62 -0.89
N THR A 24 13.69 -12.82 -0.62
CA THR A 24 14.34 -14.14 -0.56
C THR A 24 15.05 -14.44 0.76
N LYS A 25 15.08 -13.51 1.71
CA LYS A 25 15.71 -13.72 3.03
C LYS A 25 14.72 -13.42 4.15
N SER A 26 14.65 -14.32 5.11
CA SER A 26 13.79 -14.21 6.31
C SER A 26 14.22 -13.12 7.28
N GLU A 27 15.45 -12.63 7.18
CA GLU A 27 15.96 -11.59 8.07
C GLU A 27 15.51 -10.21 7.62
N ARG A 28 14.73 -9.58 8.49
CA ARG A 28 14.25 -8.22 8.32
C ARG A 28 15.06 -7.30 9.21
N THR A 29 16.05 -6.61 8.63
CA THR A 29 16.92 -5.69 9.37
C THR A 29 16.38 -4.26 9.28
N PRO A 30 16.28 -3.51 10.39
CA PRO A 30 15.95 -2.09 10.35
C PRO A 30 16.91 -1.29 9.46
N VAL A 31 16.38 -0.28 8.78
CA VAL A 31 17.18 0.65 7.97
C VAL A 31 17.40 1.92 8.78
N PRO A 32 18.64 2.40 8.93
CA PRO A 32 18.89 3.68 9.58
C PRO A 32 18.20 4.82 8.83
N ILE A 33 17.50 5.69 9.56
CA ILE A 33 16.72 6.80 9.00
C ILE A 33 17.58 7.74 8.15
N ASP A 34 18.81 8.04 8.60
CA ASP A 34 19.76 8.90 7.87
C ASP A 34 20.09 8.35 6.49
N THR A 35 20.14 7.02 6.34
CA THR A 35 20.38 6.36 5.04
C THR A 35 19.20 6.55 4.08
N ILE A 36 17.98 6.66 4.61
CA ILE A 36 16.78 6.95 3.82
C ILE A 36 16.78 8.42 3.41
N LEU A 37 17.03 9.33 4.36
CA LEU A 37 17.01 10.78 4.14
C LEU A 37 18.05 11.28 3.13
N GLN A 38 19.20 10.60 3.01
CA GLN A 38 20.19 10.94 1.97
C GLN A 38 19.65 10.79 0.54
N LYS A 39 18.78 9.80 0.31
CA LYS A 39 18.20 9.56 -1.03
C LYS A 39 16.84 8.85 -0.94
N PRO A 40 15.76 9.54 -0.55
CA PRO A 40 14.44 8.92 -0.38
C PRO A 40 13.92 8.27 -1.67
N SER A 41 14.28 8.83 -2.82
CA SER A 41 13.93 8.31 -4.15
C SER A 41 14.59 6.97 -4.52
N ALA A 42 15.56 6.48 -3.74
CA ALA A 42 16.12 5.13 -3.93
C ALA A 42 15.27 4.03 -3.28
N TYR A 43 14.27 4.41 -2.48
CA TYR A 43 13.47 3.51 -1.68
C TYR A 43 12.03 3.46 -2.17
N ARG A 44 11.46 2.26 -2.18
CA ARG A 44 10.02 2.03 -2.29
C ARG A 44 9.48 1.82 -0.90
N PHE A 45 8.59 2.71 -0.49
CA PHE A 45 7.93 2.67 0.81
C PHE A 45 6.74 1.71 0.72
N VAL A 46 6.74 0.70 1.58
CA VAL A 46 5.73 -0.33 1.64
C VAL A 46 4.92 -0.13 2.91
N PHE A 47 3.60 -0.06 2.77
CA PHE A 47 2.67 -0.03 3.89
C PHE A 47 1.75 -1.24 3.84
N GLN A 48 1.67 -1.95 4.96
CA GLN A 48 0.78 -3.11 5.16
C GLN A 48 -0.46 -2.74 5.98
N ASN A 49 -0.35 -1.69 6.80
CA ASN A 49 -1.45 -1.14 7.58
C ASN A 49 -1.77 0.28 7.08
N PRO A 50 -3.04 0.61 6.75
CA PRO A 50 -3.42 1.98 6.42
C PRO A 50 -3.15 2.98 7.56
N LEU A 51 -3.18 2.54 8.82
CA LEU A 51 -2.88 3.39 9.96
C LEU A 51 -1.41 3.83 9.99
N ASP A 52 -0.48 2.98 9.53
CA ASP A 52 0.93 3.35 9.45
C ASP A 52 1.16 4.47 8.43
N LEU A 53 0.50 4.39 7.27
CA LEU A 53 0.54 5.45 6.27
C LEU A 53 -0.08 6.73 6.81
N HIS A 54 -1.24 6.62 7.46
CA HIS A 54 -1.92 7.78 8.03
C HIS A 54 -1.07 8.47 9.09
N LYS A 55 -0.52 7.72 10.05
CA LYS A 55 0.32 8.25 11.11
C LYS A 55 1.60 8.87 10.56
N LEU A 56 2.25 8.26 9.57
CA LEU A 56 3.44 8.85 8.94
C LEU A 56 3.14 10.22 8.32
N LEU A 57 1.95 10.39 7.72
CA LEU A 57 1.53 11.65 7.11
C LEU A 57 1.19 12.73 8.16
N GLU A 58 0.78 12.33 9.37
CA GLU A 58 0.43 13.23 10.48
C GLU A 58 1.59 13.52 11.42
N ASP A 59 2.64 12.69 11.40
CA ASP A 59 3.80 12.80 12.27
C ASP A 59 4.55 14.12 12.00
N PRO A 60 4.62 15.04 12.99
CA PRO A 60 5.32 16.30 12.82
C PRO A 60 6.85 16.16 12.86
N ASP A 61 7.39 14.96 13.09
CA ASP A 61 8.82 14.72 13.12
C ASP A 61 9.49 15.16 11.79
N PRO A 62 10.61 15.91 11.84
CA PRO A 62 11.30 16.38 10.64
C PRO A 62 11.71 15.28 9.66
N ALA A 63 12.06 14.08 10.15
CA ALA A 63 12.41 12.95 9.29
C ALA A 63 11.16 12.40 8.57
N SER A 64 10.04 12.29 9.28
CA SER A 64 8.75 11.89 8.69
C SER A 64 8.30 12.88 7.62
N VAL A 65 8.40 14.18 7.89
CA VAL A 65 8.11 15.25 6.90
C VAL A 65 9.02 15.15 5.68
N ALA A 66 10.34 15.00 5.88
CA ALA A 66 11.30 14.90 4.79
C ALA A 66 11.07 13.65 3.93
N ILE A 67 10.71 12.52 4.54
CA ILE A 67 10.33 11.29 3.83
C ILE A 67 9.06 11.51 3.01
N CYS A 68 8.01 12.09 3.61
CA CYS A 68 6.75 12.36 2.92
C CYS A 68 6.94 13.28 1.70
N GLN A 69 7.85 14.25 1.79
CA GLN A 69 8.21 15.12 0.67
C GLN A 69 9.10 14.44 -0.38
N GLY A 70 10.02 13.57 0.05
CA GLY A 70 10.98 12.88 -0.81
C GLY A 70 10.47 11.57 -1.43
N MET A 71 9.35 11.04 -0.95
CA MET A 71 8.80 9.75 -1.37
C MET A 71 8.41 9.76 -2.86
N LYS A 72 9.03 8.87 -3.64
CA LYS A 72 8.78 8.70 -5.08
C LYS A 72 8.02 7.44 -5.45
N MET A 73 8.20 6.38 -4.67
CA MET A 73 7.63 5.06 -4.95
C MET A 73 6.86 4.58 -3.72
N LEU A 74 5.54 4.44 -3.87
CA LEU A 74 4.64 3.98 -2.83
C LEU A 74 4.04 2.62 -3.21
N ARG A 75 4.00 1.70 -2.25
CA ARG A 75 3.38 0.39 -2.40
C ARG A 75 2.43 0.12 -1.24
N LEU A 76 1.20 -0.22 -1.60
CA LEU A 76 0.13 -0.54 -0.65
C LEU A 76 -0.13 -2.04 -0.71
N ASP A 77 0.16 -2.74 0.38
CA ASP A 77 -0.07 -4.17 0.50
C ASP A 77 -1.49 -4.39 1.05
N LEU A 78 -2.48 -4.42 0.14
CA LEU A 78 -3.89 -4.30 0.50
C LEU A 78 -4.44 -5.50 1.29
N LEU A 79 -3.84 -6.67 1.15
CA LEU A 79 -4.37 -7.94 1.66
C LEU A 79 -3.40 -8.70 2.58
N GLN A 80 -2.24 -8.12 2.90
CA GLN A 80 -1.24 -8.79 3.72
C GLN A 80 -1.75 -9.14 5.13
N HIS A 81 -2.62 -8.31 5.72
CA HIS A 81 -3.24 -8.58 7.03
C HIS A 81 -4.06 -9.89 7.09
N PHE A 82 -4.33 -10.52 5.93
CA PHE A 82 -5.09 -11.76 5.81
C PHE A 82 -4.22 -12.99 5.50
N THR A 83 -2.89 -12.86 5.52
CA THR A 83 -2.02 -14.02 5.27
C THR A 83 -1.91 -14.97 6.45
N ASP A 84 -2.14 -14.47 7.67
CA ASP A 84 -1.94 -15.26 8.90
C ASP A 84 -3.22 -15.95 9.37
N ASP A 85 -4.39 -15.38 9.06
CA ASP A 85 -5.68 -16.00 9.35
C ASP A 85 -6.19 -16.76 8.12
N LYS A 86 -6.37 -18.08 8.29
CA LYS A 86 -6.99 -18.99 7.32
C LYS A 86 -8.46 -18.64 7.13
N LEU A 87 -8.77 -17.54 6.45
CA LEU A 87 -10.12 -17.24 5.98
C LEU A 87 -10.55 -18.39 5.07
N THR A 88 -11.52 -19.19 5.55
CA THR A 88 -12.13 -20.24 4.76
C THR A 88 -13.08 -19.64 3.74
N PHE A 89 -13.23 -20.29 2.59
CA PHE A 89 -14.13 -19.86 1.49
C PHE A 89 -15.56 -19.55 1.96
N MET A 90 -16.03 -20.23 3.01
CA MET A 90 -17.36 -19.99 3.61
C MET A 90 -17.44 -18.68 4.40
N GLU A 91 -16.41 -18.31 5.15
CA GLU A 91 -16.32 -17.05 5.90
C GLU A 91 -16.24 -15.83 4.97
N ALA A 92 -15.73 -16.03 3.75
CA ALA A 92 -15.73 -15.02 2.70
C ALA A 92 -17.10 -14.82 2.01
N ALA A 93 -17.92 -15.87 1.99
CA ALA A 93 -19.16 -15.96 1.23
C ALA A 93 -20.40 -15.57 2.05
N THR A 94 -20.42 -15.84 3.36
CA THR A 94 -21.55 -15.47 4.23
C THR A 94 -21.38 -14.06 4.79
N GLU A 95 -22.40 -13.21 4.66
CA GLU A 95 -22.41 -11.84 5.24
C GLU A 95 -22.55 -11.81 6.78
N ASP A 96 -22.67 -12.97 7.43
CA ASP A 96 -23.24 -13.08 8.79
C ASP A 96 -22.34 -13.76 9.84
N SER A 97 -21.05 -13.98 9.56
CA SER A 97 -20.15 -14.58 10.56
C SER A 97 -18.79 -13.89 10.61
N LYS A 98 -18.62 -12.93 11.53
CA LYS A 98 -17.31 -12.37 12.01
C LYS A 98 -16.23 -12.19 10.92
N SER A 99 -16.63 -11.99 9.67
CA SER A 99 -15.75 -12.00 8.51
C SER A 99 -14.93 -10.75 8.61
N VAL A 100 -13.61 -10.83 8.45
CA VAL A 100 -12.82 -9.62 8.55
C VAL A 100 -13.39 -8.58 7.59
N ASP A 101 -13.77 -7.42 8.14
CA ASP A 101 -14.50 -6.43 7.38
C ASP A 101 -13.57 -5.77 6.36
N LEU A 102 -13.46 -6.41 5.20
CA LEU A 102 -12.73 -5.91 4.05
C LEU A 102 -13.27 -4.52 3.67
N ARG A 103 -14.53 -4.18 3.93
CA ARG A 103 -15.04 -2.83 3.66
C ARG A 103 -14.39 -1.81 4.61
N ALA A 104 -14.30 -2.12 5.90
CA ALA A 104 -13.60 -1.28 6.88
C ALA A 104 -12.12 -1.12 6.53
N LEU A 105 -11.41 -2.21 6.21
CA LEU A 105 -10.01 -2.13 5.78
C LEU A 105 -9.86 -1.25 4.53
N MET A 106 -10.72 -1.44 3.53
CA MET A 106 -10.68 -0.67 2.30
C MET A 106 -11.06 0.80 2.51
N GLU A 107 -11.96 1.12 3.44
CA GLU A 107 -12.23 2.51 3.84
C GLU A 107 -11.02 3.12 4.56
N ASN A 108 -10.33 2.37 5.42
CA ASN A 108 -9.11 2.85 6.07
C ASN A 108 -8.02 3.19 5.06
N TRP A 109 -7.83 2.36 4.02
CA TRP A 109 -6.93 2.68 2.91
C TRP A 109 -7.37 3.94 2.15
N ARG A 110 -8.67 4.08 1.85
CA ARG A 110 -9.20 5.32 1.24
C ARG A 110 -8.89 6.54 2.10
N ASN A 111 -9.11 6.46 3.41
CA ASN A 111 -8.86 7.54 4.36
C ASN A 111 -7.37 7.90 4.45
N ALA A 112 -6.49 6.92 4.59
CA ALA A 112 -5.05 7.16 4.63
C ALA A 112 -4.55 7.86 3.35
N CYS A 113 -5.00 7.40 2.17
CA CYS A 113 -4.62 8.02 0.89
C CYS A 113 -5.25 9.40 0.66
N ARG A 114 -6.41 9.70 1.27
CA ARG A 114 -7.00 11.06 1.23
C ARG A 114 -6.07 12.09 1.88
N ASN A 115 -5.31 11.70 2.91
CA ASN A 115 -4.41 12.59 3.65
C ASN A 115 -3.08 12.89 2.95
N ILE A 116 -2.73 12.17 1.88
CA ILE A 116 -1.54 12.52 1.07
C ILE A 116 -1.69 13.98 0.58
N PRO A 117 -0.67 14.84 0.61
CA PRO A 117 -0.83 16.23 0.19
C PRO A 117 -1.16 16.37 -1.31
N ARG A 118 -1.73 17.51 -1.69
CA ARG A 118 -1.77 17.92 -3.11
C ARG A 118 -0.36 18.26 -3.59
N GLN A 119 -0.15 18.20 -4.90
CA GLN A 119 1.15 18.37 -5.54
C GLN A 119 2.23 17.43 -4.98
N HIS A 120 1.84 16.20 -4.61
CA HIS A 120 2.78 15.24 -4.07
C HIS A 120 3.80 14.78 -5.12
N GLY A 121 4.99 14.41 -4.66
CA GLY A 121 6.11 14.01 -5.49
C GLY A 121 6.12 12.56 -5.97
N LEU A 122 5.07 11.76 -5.72
CA LEU A 122 4.99 10.35 -6.15
C LEU A 122 5.11 10.20 -7.68
N GLU A 123 5.89 9.22 -8.11
CA GLU A 123 6.11 8.84 -9.52
C GLU A 123 5.58 7.42 -9.79
N GLU A 124 5.55 6.56 -8.77
CA GLU A 124 5.05 5.19 -8.85
C GLU A 124 4.15 4.86 -7.67
N LEU A 125 2.97 4.32 -7.98
CA LEU A 125 2.02 3.75 -7.04
C LEU A 125 1.75 2.30 -7.41
N THR A 126 2.07 1.38 -6.50
CA THR A 126 1.82 -0.05 -6.68
C THR A 126 0.80 -0.56 -5.67
N PHE A 127 -0.23 -1.25 -6.14
CA PHE A 127 -1.15 -2.00 -5.31
C PHE A 127 -0.72 -3.47 -5.31
N ASP A 128 -0.32 -3.99 -4.15
CA ASP A 128 0.00 -5.41 -3.98
C ASP A 128 -1.24 -6.17 -3.51
N VAL A 129 -1.63 -7.18 -4.31
CA VAL A 129 -2.73 -8.09 -4.02
C VAL A 129 -2.26 -9.55 -3.95
N SER A 130 -0.96 -9.79 -3.73
CA SER A 130 -0.34 -11.14 -3.70
C SER A 130 -0.93 -12.09 -2.67
N SER A 131 -1.53 -11.55 -1.61
CA SER A 131 -2.22 -12.32 -0.57
C SER A 131 -3.72 -12.56 -0.86
N ALA A 132 -4.17 -12.33 -2.10
CA ALA A 132 -5.53 -12.66 -2.52
C ALA A 132 -5.70 -14.18 -2.61
N ASN A 133 -5.93 -14.84 -1.48
CA ASN A 133 -6.58 -16.15 -1.48
C ASN A 133 -8.00 -15.99 -2.03
N GLU A 134 -8.44 -17.02 -2.75
CA GLU A 134 -9.48 -16.91 -3.76
C GLU A 134 -10.73 -16.12 -3.35
N LEU A 135 -11.15 -15.24 -4.27
CA LEU A 135 -12.54 -14.81 -4.47
C LEU A 135 -13.19 -13.86 -3.46
N CYS A 136 -12.52 -13.38 -2.41
CA CYS A 136 -13.14 -12.42 -1.49
C CYS A 136 -13.21 -11.00 -2.07
N LYS A 137 -14.10 -10.82 -3.06
CA LYS A 137 -14.69 -9.56 -3.53
C LYS A 137 -13.74 -8.67 -4.34
N LEU A 138 -13.29 -9.19 -5.49
CA LEU A 138 -12.66 -8.43 -6.59
C LEU A 138 -13.33 -7.07 -6.84
N HIS A 139 -14.66 -6.98 -6.71
CA HIS A 139 -15.38 -5.71 -6.85
C HIS A 139 -14.97 -4.63 -5.84
N ILE A 140 -14.84 -4.97 -4.55
CA ILE A 140 -14.46 -4.00 -3.51
C ILE A 140 -13.03 -3.55 -3.73
N ILE A 141 -12.12 -4.50 -3.97
CA ILE A 141 -10.70 -4.20 -4.23
C ILE A 141 -10.58 -3.32 -5.48
N ARG A 142 -11.27 -3.68 -6.57
CA ARG A 142 -11.31 -2.91 -7.81
C ARG A 142 -11.81 -1.48 -7.58
N ARG A 143 -12.93 -1.31 -6.88
CA ARG A 143 -13.49 0.01 -6.57
C ARG A 143 -12.52 0.83 -5.72
N THR A 144 -11.87 0.21 -4.75
CA THR A 144 -10.87 0.89 -3.91
C THR A 144 -9.63 1.30 -4.70
N ILE A 145 -9.08 0.41 -5.52
CA ILE A 145 -7.96 0.73 -6.42
C ILE A 145 -8.34 1.89 -7.34
N GLN A 146 -9.54 1.87 -7.93
CA GLN A 146 -10.01 2.94 -8.80
C GLN A 146 -10.08 4.27 -8.05
N ILE A 147 -10.70 4.29 -6.87
CA ILE A 147 -10.84 5.50 -6.07
C ILE A 147 -9.47 6.04 -5.64
N ILE A 148 -8.60 5.19 -5.11
CA ILE A 148 -7.27 5.59 -4.62
C ILE A 148 -6.41 6.09 -5.79
N SER A 149 -6.30 5.30 -6.87
CA SER A 149 -5.49 5.69 -8.04
C SER A 149 -5.99 7.00 -8.66
N THR A 150 -7.31 7.15 -8.84
CA THR A 150 -7.90 8.42 -9.31
C THR A 150 -7.55 9.59 -8.39
N THR A 151 -7.73 9.41 -7.08
CA THR A 151 -7.48 10.47 -6.08
C THR A 151 -6.02 10.92 -6.11
N LEU A 152 -5.07 9.98 -6.16
CA LEU A 152 -3.64 10.32 -6.16
C LEU A 152 -3.17 10.87 -7.50
N VAL A 153 -3.66 10.35 -8.63
CA VAL A 153 -3.38 10.94 -9.94
C VAL A 153 -3.85 12.39 -10.02
N LEU A 154 -5.03 12.72 -9.46
CA LEU A 154 -5.54 14.09 -9.43
C LEU A 154 -4.75 15.02 -8.49
N LYS A 155 -4.04 14.45 -7.51
CA LYS A 155 -3.23 15.20 -6.53
C LYS A 155 -1.75 15.27 -6.90
N ALA A 156 -1.30 14.54 -7.92
CA ALA A 156 0.10 14.45 -8.29
C ALA A 156 0.61 15.76 -8.91
N ALA A 157 1.86 16.13 -8.61
CA ALA A 157 2.54 17.23 -9.30
C ALA A 157 3.05 16.81 -10.70
N GLN A 158 3.11 15.52 -10.98
CA GLN A 158 3.59 14.93 -12.24
C GLN A 158 2.82 13.67 -12.61
N ASN A 159 3.16 13.06 -13.75
CA ASN A 159 2.58 11.78 -14.17
C ASN A 159 2.88 10.68 -13.13
N LEU A 160 1.81 10.10 -12.59
CA LEU A 160 1.86 9.01 -11.61
C LEU A 160 1.60 7.68 -12.32
N ARG A 161 2.60 6.80 -12.32
CA ARG A 161 2.46 5.43 -12.83
C ARG A 161 1.79 4.57 -11.79
N CYS A 162 0.64 4.00 -12.14
CA CYS A 162 -0.12 3.11 -11.28
C CYS A 162 0.00 1.66 -11.76
N GLY A 163 0.28 0.73 -10.86
CA GLY A 163 0.42 -0.69 -11.18
C GLY A 163 -0.24 -1.60 -10.15
N ILE A 164 -0.57 -2.83 -10.57
CA ILE A 164 -1.04 -3.91 -9.68
C ILE A 164 -0.02 -5.03 -9.77
N GLN A 165 0.39 -5.56 -8.61
CA GLN A 165 1.25 -6.75 -8.51
C GLN A 165 0.59 -7.83 -7.66
N GLY A 166 1.09 -9.07 -7.75
CA GLY A 166 0.60 -10.17 -6.92
C GLY A 166 -0.70 -10.82 -7.42
N ALA A 167 -1.24 -10.39 -8.55
CA ALA A 167 -2.43 -10.97 -9.16
C ALA A 167 -2.21 -12.31 -9.89
N GLY A 168 -1.14 -13.06 -9.56
CA GLY A 168 -0.72 -14.26 -10.30
C GLY A 168 -1.71 -15.43 -10.22
N SER A 169 -2.56 -15.46 -9.17
CA SER A 169 -3.66 -16.41 -9.03
C SER A 169 -4.91 -16.05 -9.83
N LEU A 170 -4.99 -14.83 -10.39
CA LEU A 170 -6.16 -14.39 -11.16
C LEU A 170 -6.09 -14.90 -12.60
N ASN A 171 -7.23 -15.34 -13.12
CA ASN A 171 -7.32 -15.65 -14.54
C ASN A 171 -7.22 -14.39 -15.40
N HIS A 172 -6.94 -14.57 -16.69
CA HIS A 172 -6.69 -13.47 -17.62
C HIS A 172 -7.87 -12.47 -17.73
N MET A 173 -9.13 -12.92 -17.60
CA MET A 173 -10.28 -12.01 -17.60
C MET A 173 -10.34 -11.17 -16.31
N GLN A 174 -10.16 -11.80 -15.15
CA GLN A 174 -10.12 -11.11 -13.85
C GLN A 174 -8.99 -10.09 -13.81
N MET A 175 -7.80 -10.44 -14.32
CA MET A 175 -6.67 -9.52 -14.39
C MET A 175 -6.97 -8.32 -15.30
N ARG A 176 -7.55 -8.53 -16.49
CA ARG A 176 -7.99 -7.42 -17.35
C ARG A 176 -9.00 -6.52 -16.66
N HIS A 177 -9.93 -7.07 -15.89
CA HIS A 177 -10.91 -6.29 -15.14
C HIS A 177 -10.28 -5.44 -14.03
N MET A 178 -9.27 -5.96 -13.34
CA MET A 178 -8.52 -5.19 -12.33
C MET A 178 -7.64 -4.11 -12.99
N GLN A 179 -6.95 -4.43 -14.07
CA GLN A 179 -6.15 -3.43 -14.81
C GLN A 179 -7.01 -2.26 -15.30
N LYS A 180 -8.24 -2.53 -15.78
CA LYS A 180 -9.22 -1.49 -16.16
C LYS A 180 -9.65 -0.57 -15.01
N SER A 181 -9.34 -0.91 -13.76
CA SER A 181 -9.64 -0.06 -12.61
C SER A 181 -8.51 0.88 -12.24
N LEU A 182 -7.31 0.68 -12.78
CA LEU A 182 -6.21 1.61 -12.59
C LEU A 182 -6.45 2.86 -13.42
N VAL A 183 -6.26 4.01 -12.78
CA VAL A 183 -6.13 5.29 -13.48
C VAL A 183 -4.66 5.69 -13.41
N SER A 184 -4.05 5.94 -14.56
CA SER A 184 -2.71 6.50 -14.72
C SER A 184 -2.74 7.61 -15.76
N ARG A 185 -1.88 8.63 -15.62
CA ARG A 185 -1.68 9.70 -16.61
C ARG A 185 -0.28 9.64 -17.18
#